data_AF-G0IVZ7-F1
#
_entry.id   AF-G0IVZ7-F1
#
_cell.length_a   1.000
_cell.length_b   1.000
_cell.length_c   1.000
_cell.angle_alpha   90.00
_cell.angle_beta   90.00
_cell.angle_gamma   90.00
#
_symmetry.space_group_name_H-M   'P 1'
#
loop_
_entity.id
_entity.type
_entity.pdbx_description
1 polymer ?
#
loop_
_entity_poly.entity_id
_entity_poly.type
_entity_poly.pdbx_seq_one_letter_code
_entity_poly.pdbx_strand_id
1 'polypeptide(L)'
;MKVGYDYIIAGSGLAGLSLLYRLLLDKSLQNKTILVIDKVIKSDNDRTWCYWEKEKSIFEDIVRHKWETLQFFSPEVAKIFSLKKYKYKMIQAGDFYQLVMEYAATFDNVTFKTEAILDMSEDNGQARLITENTEYSGSYIFNSTALFLPDMNTKNTLLQHFMGWFIETESPVFNEKIGTLMDFRLEQQHGATFMYVLPTSSTEALIEFTLFSESTLDRETYNFALKDYISMELGIKEYRIKHKELGVIPMSLAQFPKTIKNSERIVNIGTAGGFTKASTGYTFQFVQKHVSQIVDRLKLQLPPIVNDSWKSKKYAWYDRTLLDVLLSKKVTGKAIFESLFRKNSPEKILSFLDNDSNFWEEFKIRNSVPLLPFMFSGIRQLFLKKKTKD
;
A
#
# COMPACT_ATOMS: atom_id res chain seq x y z
N MET A 1 15.60 -29.07 23.59
CA MET A 1 15.56 -27.95 22.62
C MET A 1 14.69 -26.86 23.22
N LYS A 2 15.18 -25.63 23.39
CA LYS A 2 14.37 -24.52 23.92
C LYS A 2 13.11 -24.39 23.04
N VAL A 3 11.95 -24.34 23.68
CA VAL A 3 10.65 -24.17 23.02
C VAL A 3 10.70 -22.85 22.26
N GLY A 4 10.72 -22.92 20.93
CA GLY A 4 10.65 -21.75 20.06
C GLY A 4 9.27 -21.10 20.10
N TYR A 5 9.12 -19.96 19.44
CA TYR A 5 7.81 -19.32 19.28
C TYR A 5 6.93 -20.13 18.32
N ASP A 6 5.61 -20.10 18.50
CA ASP A 6 4.72 -20.56 17.43
C ASP A 6 4.92 -19.70 16.19
N TYR A 7 4.90 -18.37 16.36
CA TYR A 7 5.04 -17.42 15.26
C TYR A 7 6.04 -16.31 15.60
N ILE A 8 6.90 -15.99 14.64
CA ILE A 8 7.75 -14.80 14.69
C ILE A 8 7.27 -13.83 13.61
N ILE A 9 6.96 -12.60 13.98
CA ILE A 9 6.59 -11.52 13.08
C ILE A 9 7.79 -10.59 12.95
N ALA A 10 8.47 -10.66 11.80
CA ALA A 10 9.62 -9.84 11.49
C ALA A 10 9.17 -8.55 10.79
N GLY A 11 9.32 -7.43 11.49
CA GLY A 11 8.82 -6.12 11.14
C GLY A 11 7.44 -5.84 11.76
N SER A 12 7.33 -4.68 12.41
CA SER A 12 6.14 -4.15 13.07
C SER A 12 5.46 -3.07 12.23
N GLY A 13 5.65 -3.10 10.91
CA GLY A 13 4.91 -2.26 9.97
C GLY A 13 3.45 -2.72 9.81
N LEU A 14 2.75 -2.10 8.86
CA LEU A 14 1.36 -2.40 8.51
C LEU A 14 1.07 -3.91 8.44
N ALA A 15 1.88 -4.68 7.71
CA ALA A 15 1.62 -6.11 7.52
C ALA A 15 1.83 -6.95 8.78
N GLY A 16 2.93 -6.74 9.50
CA GLY A 16 3.23 -7.48 10.72
C GLY A 16 2.20 -7.22 11.82
N LEU A 17 1.87 -5.95 12.09
CA LEU A 17 0.89 -5.60 13.11
C LEU A 17 -0.54 -5.97 12.72
N SER A 18 -0.89 -5.94 11.42
CA SER A 18 -2.19 -6.45 10.97
C SER A 18 -2.32 -7.95 11.21
N LEU A 19 -1.23 -8.70 11.02
CA LEU A 19 -1.20 -10.13 11.32
C LEU A 19 -1.32 -10.38 12.82
N LEU A 20 -0.52 -9.71 13.64
CA LEU A 20 -0.60 -9.80 15.09
C LEU A 20 -2.03 -9.56 15.58
N TYR A 21 -2.63 -8.44 15.17
CA TYR A 21 -3.97 -8.06 15.61
C TYR A 21 -5.01 -9.14 15.27
N ARG A 22 -4.99 -9.67 14.04
CA ARG A 22 -5.92 -10.73 13.63
C ARG A 22 -5.68 -12.06 14.31
N LEU A 23 -4.42 -12.40 14.63
CA LEU A 23 -4.10 -13.60 15.42
C LEU A 23 -4.69 -13.50 16.84
N LEU A 24 -4.58 -12.33 17.47
CA LEU A 24 -5.07 -12.09 18.83
C LEU A 24 -6.59 -11.90 18.91
N LEU A 25 -7.25 -11.49 17.83
CA LEU A 25 -8.71 -11.44 17.75
C LEU A 25 -9.34 -12.84 17.58
N ASP A 26 -8.59 -13.82 17.05
CA ASP A 26 -9.11 -15.17 16.82
C ASP A 26 -8.87 -16.08 18.02
N LYS A 27 -9.96 -16.52 18.66
CA LYS A 27 -9.92 -17.37 19.86
C LYS A 27 -9.12 -18.67 19.71
N SER A 28 -9.00 -19.20 18.50
CA SER A 28 -8.25 -20.45 18.27
C SER A 28 -6.74 -20.23 18.13
N LEU A 29 -6.30 -18.99 17.87
CA LEU A 29 -4.91 -18.62 17.65
C LEU A 29 -4.34 -17.66 18.70
N GLN A 30 -5.18 -16.98 19.48
CA GLN A 30 -4.76 -15.96 20.45
C GLN A 30 -3.83 -16.48 21.57
N ASN A 31 -3.80 -17.80 21.80
CA ASN A 31 -2.94 -18.44 22.82
C ASN A 31 -1.55 -18.86 22.28
N LYS A 32 -1.26 -18.59 21.00
CA LYS A 32 0.02 -18.93 20.36
C LYS A 32 1.15 -18.06 20.90
N THR A 33 2.35 -18.61 21.11
CA THR A 33 3.49 -17.79 21.53
C THR A 33 4.02 -16.98 20.36
N ILE A 34 4.00 -15.65 20.47
CA ILE A 34 4.30 -14.74 19.35
C ILE A 34 5.48 -13.84 19.73
N LEU A 35 6.50 -13.80 18.86
CA LEU A 35 7.55 -12.78 18.91
C LEU A 35 7.28 -11.75 17.82
N VAL A 36 7.25 -10.47 18.18
CA VAL A 36 7.26 -9.35 17.23
C VAL A 36 8.59 -8.64 17.34
N ILE A 37 9.31 -8.51 16.23
CA ILE A 37 10.66 -7.96 16.24
C ILE A 37 10.85 -6.94 15.12
N ASP A 38 11.35 -5.75 15.48
CA ASP A 38 11.64 -4.66 14.54
C ASP A 38 12.83 -3.85 15.07
N LYS A 39 13.55 -3.14 14.20
CA LYS A 39 14.64 -2.26 14.61
C LYS A 39 14.16 -0.93 15.20
N VAL A 40 12.88 -0.59 15.04
CA VAL A 40 12.27 0.66 15.56
C VAL A 40 11.00 0.36 16.34
N ILE A 41 10.79 1.08 17.43
CA ILE A 41 9.51 1.10 18.15
C ILE A 41 8.54 1.99 17.35
N LYS A 42 7.33 1.48 17.10
CA LYS A 42 6.29 2.20 16.37
C LYS A 42 5.43 3.01 17.32
N SER A 43 5.63 4.33 17.34
CA SER A 43 4.86 5.28 18.16
C SER A 43 4.34 6.48 17.38
N ASP A 44 4.88 6.75 16.20
CA ASP A 44 4.66 8.02 15.51
C ASP A 44 3.65 7.87 14.37
N ASN A 45 2.95 8.97 14.06
CA ASN A 45 2.23 9.14 12.80
C ASN A 45 3.23 9.29 11.64
N ASP A 46 3.93 8.21 11.27
CA ASP A 46 4.96 8.27 10.24
C ASP A 46 4.39 8.31 8.81
N ARG A 47 3.12 7.97 8.65
CA ARG A 47 2.37 7.97 7.39
C ARG A 47 0.86 7.92 7.60
N THR A 48 0.16 8.17 6.52
CA THR A 48 -1.29 8.02 6.40
C THR A 48 -1.62 6.90 5.43
N TRP A 49 -2.62 6.07 5.77
CA TRP A 49 -3.19 5.11 4.83
C TRP A 49 -4.56 5.56 4.39
N CYS A 50 -4.63 5.97 3.12
CA CYS A 50 -5.90 6.18 2.45
C CYS A 50 -6.27 4.96 1.60
N TYR A 51 -7.52 4.52 1.72
CA TYR A 51 -8.04 3.33 1.05
C TYR A 51 -9.54 3.46 0.81
N TRP A 52 -10.13 2.52 0.09
CA TRP A 52 -11.58 2.44 -0.04
C TRP A 52 -12.09 1.06 0.34
N GLU A 53 -13.29 1.03 0.88
CA GLU A 53 -13.99 -0.21 1.22
C GLU A 53 -15.49 -0.05 1.05
N LYS A 54 -16.17 -1.18 0.83
CA LYS A 54 -17.64 -1.24 0.73
C LYS A 54 -18.30 -1.41 2.09
N GLU A 55 -17.66 -2.20 2.92
CA GLU A 55 -18.15 -2.60 4.24
C GLU A 55 -17.14 -2.18 5.29
N LYS A 56 -17.59 -2.07 6.54
CA LYS A 56 -16.74 -1.73 7.67
C LYS A 56 -15.71 -2.84 7.89
N SER A 57 -14.45 -2.47 8.12
CA SER A 57 -13.40 -3.42 8.51
C SER A 57 -13.20 -3.45 10.02
N ILE A 58 -12.32 -4.33 10.49
CA ILE A 58 -11.91 -4.44 11.91
C ILE A 58 -11.15 -3.19 12.43
N PHE A 59 -10.90 -2.20 11.55
CA PHE A 59 -10.25 -0.95 11.88
C PHE A 59 -11.21 0.24 11.78
N GLU A 60 -12.53 0.01 11.72
CA GLU A 60 -13.52 1.10 11.59
C GLU A 60 -13.37 2.16 12.70
N ASP A 61 -13.08 1.72 13.92
CA ASP A 61 -13.03 2.60 15.09
C ASP A 61 -11.83 3.57 15.09
N ILE A 62 -10.80 3.30 14.27
CA ILE A 62 -9.63 4.17 14.09
C ILE A 62 -9.67 4.94 12.77
N VAL A 63 -10.79 4.92 12.04
CA VAL A 63 -10.95 5.71 10.82
C VAL A 63 -11.04 7.19 11.21
N ARG A 64 -9.97 7.94 10.93
CA ARG A 64 -9.86 9.37 11.23
C ARG A 64 -10.87 10.21 10.46
N HIS A 65 -11.10 9.86 9.20
CA HIS A 65 -12.08 10.52 8.33
C HIS A 65 -12.54 9.62 7.18
N LYS A 66 -13.72 9.92 6.63
CA LYS A 66 -14.28 9.24 5.46
C LYS A 66 -14.92 10.21 4.49
N TRP A 67 -14.67 10.02 3.20
CA TRP A 67 -15.29 10.76 2.12
C TRP A 67 -16.22 9.85 1.32
N GLU A 68 -17.45 10.31 1.13
CA GLU A 68 -18.44 9.70 0.24
C GLU A 68 -18.53 10.45 -1.10
N THR A 69 -17.81 11.57 -1.23
CA THR A 69 -17.65 12.30 -2.48
C THR A 69 -16.17 12.50 -2.73
N LEU A 70 -15.74 12.21 -3.96
CA LEU A 70 -14.38 12.45 -4.41
C LEU A 70 -14.40 13.31 -5.67
N GLN A 71 -13.26 13.92 -5.95
CA GLN A 71 -13.07 14.69 -7.17
C GLN A 71 -11.73 14.37 -7.85
N PHE A 72 -11.71 14.58 -9.16
CA PHE A 72 -10.57 14.39 -10.04
C PHE A 72 -10.43 15.62 -10.93
N PHE A 73 -9.19 16.08 -11.09
CA PHE A 73 -8.86 17.18 -11.98
C PHE A 73 -7.72 16.81 -12.93
N SER A 74 -7.82 17.26 -14.16
CA SER A 74 -6.77 17.44 -15.14
C SER A 74 -7.13 18.67 -15.99
N PRO A 75 -6.25 19.18 -16.87
CA PRO A 75 -6.59 20.34 -17.69
C PRO A 75 -7.85 20.16 -18.55
N GLU A 76 -8.13 18.93 -18.97
CA GLU A 76 -9.27 18.62 -19.85
C GLU A 76 -10.45 17.97 -19.12
N VAL A 77 -10.30 17.62 -17.83
CA VAL A 77 -11.31 16.85 -17.09
C VAL A 77 -11.42 17.37 -15.66
N ALA A 78 -12.58 17.91 -15.32
CA ALA A 78 -12.98 18.16 -13.93
C ALA A 78 -14.20 17.28 -13.61
N LYS A 79 -14.10 16.45 -12.58
CA LYS A 79 -15.21 15.56 -12.16
C LYS A 79 -15.33 15.52 -10.65
N ILE A 80 -16.55 15.74 -10.17
CA ILE A 80 -16.97 15.45 -8.80
C ILE A 80 -17.92 14.26 -8.86
N PHE A 81 -17.77 13.31 -7.95
CA PHE A 81 -18.54 12.08 -7.98
C PHE A 81 -18.79 11.55 -6.57
N SER A 82 -20.05 11.20 -6.32
CA SER A 82 -20.45 10.50 -5.10
C SER A 82 -20.18 9.00 -5.25
N LEU A 83 -19.54 8.43 -4.23
CA LEU A 83 -19.38 7.00 -4.05
C LEU A 83 -20.67 6.45 -3.43
N LYS A 84 -21.32 5.53 -4.14
CA LYS A 84 -22.56 4.88 -3.72
C LYS A 84 -22.27 3.65 -2.87
N LYS A 85 -21.33 2.81 -3.31
CA LYS A 85 -20.99 1.54 -2.67
C LYS A 85 -19.72 1.64 -1.84
N TYR A 86 -18.77 2.44 -2.29
CA TYR A 86 -17.49 2.61 -1.61
C TYR A 86 -17.51 3.82 -0.69
N LYS A 87 -16.62 3.81 0.30
CA LYS A 87 -16.23 5.00 1.07
C LYS A 87 -14.72 5.09 0.99
N TYR A 88 -14.20 6.29 0.71
CA TYR A 88 -12.77 6.55 0.83
C TYR A 88 -12.47 6.89 2.28
N LYS A 89 -11.46 6.26 2.87
CA LYS A 89 -11.18 6.32 4.30
C LYS A 89 -9.72 6.62 4.54
N MET A 90 -9.46 7.30 5.64
CA MET A 90 -8.13 7.65 6.12
C MET A 90 -7.93 7.05 7.51
N ILE A 91 -6.79 6.37 7.70
CA ILE A 91 -6.27 5.97 9.00
C ILE A 91 -4.88 6.58 9.15
N GLN A 92 -4.58 7.19 10.29
CA GLN A 92 -3.23 7.61 10.63
C GLN A 92 -2.46 6.44 11.25
N ALA A 93 -1.18 6.31 10.92
CA ALA A 93 -0.39 5.16 11.35
C ALA A 93 -0.28 5.04 12.87
N GLY A 94 -0.20 6.16 13.60
CA GLY A 94 -0.15 6.19 15.06
C GLY A 94 -1.41 5.61 15.70
N ASP A 95 -2.61 5.96 15.21
CA ASP A 95 -3.87 5.39 15.72
C ASP A 95 -3.91 3.86 15.54
N PHE A 96 -3.41 3.38 14.39
CA PHE A 96 -3.29 1.95 14.13
C PHE A 96 -2.26 1.26 15.02
N TYR A 97 -1.08 1.88 15.21
CA TYR A 97 -0.05 1.34 16.10
C TYR A 97 -0.58 1.27 17.53
N GLN A 98 -1.18 2.35 18.02
CA GLN A 98 -1.77 2.40 19.35
C GLN A 98 -2.81 1.30 19.55
N LEU A 99 -3.79 1.18 18.63
CA LEU A 99 -4.81 0.13 18.69
C LEU A 99 -4.21 -1.27 18.84
N VAL A 100 -3.25 -1.62 17.97
CA VAL A 100 -2.68 -2.98 17.97
C VAL A 100 -1.81 -3.22 19.20
N MET A 101 -1.00 -2.23 19.61
CA MET A 101 -0.10 -2.36 20.75
C MET A 101 -0.86 -2.43 22.07
N GLU A 102 -1.89 -1.60 22.26
CA GLU A 102 -2.75 -1.63 23.45
C GLU A 102 -3.50 -2.97 23.55
N TYR A 103 -4.04 -3.46 22.44
CA TYR A 103 -4.70 -4.77 22.43
C TYR A 103 -3.71 -5.91 22.72
N ALA A 104 -2.52 -5.89 22.10
CA ALA A 104 -1.50 -6.90 22.32
C ALA A 104 -0.95 -6.91 23.75
N ALA A 105 -0.91 -5.77 24.44
CA ALA A 105 -0.47 -5.69 25.84
C ALA A 105 -1.39 -6.43 26.82
N THR A 106 -2.59 -6.85 26.39
CA THR A 106 -3.50 -7.67 27.19
C THR A 106 -3.17 -9.18 27.16
N PHE A 107 -2.14 -9.58 26.41
CA PHE A 107 -1.73 -10.97 26.19
C PHE A 107 -0.30 -11.21 26.67
N ASP A 108 -0.12 -12.07 27.68
CA ASP A 108 1.20 -12.43 28.23
C ASP A 108 2.06 -13.30 27.28
N ASN A 109 1.46 -13.85 26.23
CA ASN A 109 2.09 -14.72 25.24
C ASN A 109 2.65 -13.96 24.02
N VAL A 110 2.68 -12.62 24.06
CA VAL A 110 3.26 -11.77 23.02
C VAL A 110 4.49 -11.05 23.54
N THR A 111 5.63 -11.28 22.88
CA THR A 111 6.91 -10.62 23.20
C THR A 111 7.25 -9.62 22.10
N PHE A 112 7.54 -8.37 22.47
CA PHE A 112 8.12 -7.37 21.56
C PHE A 112 9.62 -7.23 21.78
N LYS A 113 10.39 -7.13 20.69
CA LYS A 113 11.84 -6.89 20.71
C LYS A 113 12.22 -5.79 19.73
N THR A 114 13.09 -4.88 20.20
CA THR A 114 13.68 -3.82 19.37
C THR A 114 15.10 -4.20 19.00
N GLU A 115 15.27 -4.87 17.87
CA GLU A 115 16.56 -5.42 17.43
C GLU A 115 16.65 -5.40 15.90
N ALA A 116 17.83 -5.15 15.36
CA ALA A 116 18.07 -5.28 13.92
C ALA A 116 18.08 -6.75 13.50
N ILE A 117 17.23 -7.08 12.53
CA ILE A 117 17.17 -8.42 11.92
C ILE A 117 18.22 -8.48 10.81
N LEU A 118 19.11 -9.45 10.88
CA LEU A 118 20.23 -9.60 9.95
C LEU A 118 19.94 -10.65 8.88
N ASP A 119 19.35 -11.79 9.26
CA ASP A 119 19.08 -12.88 8.35
C ASP A 119 17.95 -13.80 8.84
N MET A 120 17.42 -14.63 7.96
CA MET A 120 16.44 -15.67 8.26
C MET A 120 16.72 -16.92 7.44
N SER A 121 16.57 -18.09 8.06
CA SER A 121 16.79 -19.37 7.40
C SER A 121 15.87 -20.45 7.97
N GLU A 122 15.76 -21.58 7.28
CA GLU A 122 15.08 -22.76 7.82
C GLU A 122 16.14 -23.81 8.16
N ASP A 123 16.11 -24.31 9.40
CA ASP A 123 17.02 -25.34 9.87
C ASP A 123 16.25 -26.39 10.68
N ASN A 124 16.51 -27.68 10.39
CA ASN A 124 15.88 -28.83 11.07
C ASN A 124 14.34 -28.74 11.19
N GLY A 125 13.67 -28.20 10.17
CA GLY A 125 12.21 -28.04 10.16
C GLY A 125 11.69 -26.96 11.11
N GLN A 126 12.52 -25.98 11.49
CA GLN A 126 12.16 -24.78 12.23
C GLN A 126 12.63 -23.53 11.47
N ALA A 127 11.84 -22.46 11.54
CA ALA A 127 12.27 -21.16 11.03
C ALA A 127 13.19 -20.49 12.06
N ARG A 128 14.32 -19.97 11.59
CA ARG A 128 15.37 -19.33 12.38
C ARG A 128 15.49 -17.87 11.96
N LEU A 129 15.51 -16.97 12.94
CA LEU A 129 15.71 -15.53 12.76
C LEU A 129 16.97 -15.11 13.49
N ILE A 130 17.90 -14.48 12.76
CA ILE A 130 19.17 -13.99 13.30
C ILE A 130 19.08 -12.47 13.44
N THR A 131 19.43 -11.97 14.62
CA THR A 131 19.52 -10.55 14.92
C THR A 131 20.96 -10.16 15.22
N GLU A 132 21.20 -8.87 15.45
CA GLU A 132 22.48 -8.36 15.96
C GLU A 132 22.83 -8.88 17.37
N ASN A 133 21.85 -9.31 18.17
CA ASN A 133 22.07 -9.71 19.56
C ASN A 133 22.02 -11.22 19.78
N THR A 134 21.07 -11.89 19.14
CA THR A 134 20.79 -13.31 19.38
C THR A 134 20.02 -13.96 18.23
N GLU A 135 19.66 -15.22 18.43
CA GLU A 135 18.86 -16.01 17.52
C GLU A 135 17.53 -16.41 18.15
N TYR A 136 16.49 -16.38 17.34
CA TYR A 136 15.16 -16.86 17.68
C TYR A 136 14.74 -17.97 16.73
N SER A 137 13.99 -18.94 17.25
CA SER A 137 13.39 -20.01 16.45
C SER A 137 11.88 -20.03 16.61
N GLY A 138 11.17 -20.46 15.57
CA GLY A 138 9.74 -20.70 15.65
C GLY A 138 9.17 -21.55 14.52
N SER A 139 7.90 -21.90 14.64
CA SER A 139 7.24 -22.77 13.64
C SER A 139 7.10 -22.08 12.29
N TYR A 140 6.83 -20.77 12.31
CA TYR A 140 6.81 -19.89 11.14
C TYR A 140 7.41 -18.51 11.45
N ILE A 141 8.12 -17.93 10.49
CA ILE A 141 8.45 -16.49 10.46
C ILE A 141 7.58 -15.83 9.38
N PHE A 142 6.93 -14.73 9.74
CA PHE A 142 6.25 -13.83 8.82
C PHE A 142 7.14 -12.61 8.55
N ASN A 143 7.81 -12.60 7.40
CA ASN A 143 8.74 -11.54 7.01
C ASN A 143 7.99 -10.38 6.35
N SER A 144 7.96 -9.23 7.01
CA SER A 144 7.47 -7.95 6.46
C SER A 144 8.59 -6.94 6.19
N THR A 145 9.85 -7.35 6.35
CA THR A 145 11.03 -6.49 6.20
C THR A 145 11.48 -6.37 4.74
N ALA A 146 12.50 -5.55 4.50
CA ALA A 146 13.14 -5.44 3.18
C ALA A 146 14.16 -6.55 2.86
N LEU A 147 14.34 -7.54 3.75
CA LEU A 147 15.21 -8.68 3.48
C LEU A 147 14.60 -9.55 2.38
N PHE A 148 15.47 -10.07 1.50
CA PHE A 148 15.11 -10.97 0.39
C PHE A 148 14.18 -10.35 -0.67
N LEU A 149 14.11 -9.02 -0.76
CA LEU A 149 13.43 -8.37 -1.87
C LEU A 149 14.06 -8.78 -3.21
N PRO A 150 13.25 -8.94 -4.28
CA PRO A 150 13.79 -9.23 -5.60
C PRO A 150 14.59 -8.03 -6.14
N ASP A 151 15.40 -8.28 -7.18
CA ASP A 151 16.14 -7.20 -7.84
C ASP A 151 15.20 -6.16 -8.46
N MET A 152 15.36 -4.91 -8.03
CA MET A 152 14.58 -3.77 -8.45
C MET A 152 15.52 -2.67 -8.90
N ASN A 153 15.33 -2.20 -10.14
CA ASN A 153 16.11 -1.15 -10.75
C ASN A 153 15.23 -0.30 -11.67
N THR A 154 15.77 0.80 -12.20
CA THR A 154 15.01 1.77 -13.02
C THR A 154 14.45 1.19 -14.32
N LYS A 155 14.90 0.00 -14.77
CA LYS A 155 14.36 -0.66 -15.97
C LYS A 155 13.09 -1.45 -15.68
N ASN A 156 12.87 -1.90 -14.44
CA ASN A 156 11.74 -2.74 -14.06
C ASN A 156 10.84 -2.11 -12.98
N THR A 157 11.24 -0.98 -12.40
CA THR A 157 10.60 -0.37 -11.25
C THR A 157 10.49 1.14 -11.43
N LEU A 158 9.31 1.68 -11.13
CA LEU A 158 9.10 3.08 -10.82
C LEU A 158 8.91 3.23 -9.31
N LEU A 159 9.16 4.42 -8.79
CA LEU A 159 8.83 4.79 -7.42
C LEU A 159 7.58 5.66 -7.45
N GLN A 160 6.56 5.25 -6.71
CA GLN A 160 5.55 6.18 -6.22
C GLN A 160 6.10 6.81 -4.96
N HIS A 161 6.42 8.08 -5.01
CA HIS A 161 6.91 8.80 -3.84
C HIS A 161 6.13 10.09 -3.65
N PHE A 162 6.08 10.53 -2.40
CA PHE A 162 5.21 11.61 -1.99
C PHE A 162 5.71 12.34 -0.76
N MET A 163 5.32 13.60 -0.65
CA MET A 163 5.39 14.39 0.58
C MET A 163 3.99 14.95 0.89
N GLY A 164 3.52 14.69 2.11
CA GLY A 164 2.23 15.15 2.60
C GLY A 164 2.39 16.17 3.73
N TRP A 165 1.65 17.28 3.67
CA TRP A 165 1.51 18.24 4.76
C TRP A 165 0.07 18.21 5.29
N PHE A 166 -0.08 17.89 6.57
CA PHE A 166 -1.29 18.22 7.30
C PHE A 166 -1.23 19.69 7.68
N ILE A 167 -2.10 20.50 7.10
CA ILE A 167 -2.19 21.93 7.39
C ILE A 167 -3.48 22.25 8.12
N GLU A 168 -3.43 23.31 8.92
CA GLU A 168 -4.55 23.90 9.64
C GLU A 168 -4.62 25.39 9.30
N THR A 169 -5.81 25.86 8.93
CA THR A 169 -6.10 27.26 8.63
C THR A 169 -6.91 27.90 9.75
N GLU A 170 -6.81 29.23 9.91
CA GLU A 170 -7.60 29.94 10.93
C GLU A 170 -9.09 30.04 10.58
N SER A 171 -9.41 30.09 9.29
CA SER A 171 -10.77 30.20 8.75
C SER A 171 -11.17 28.96 7.95
N PRO A 172 -12.48 28.66 7.84
CA PRO A 172 -12.97 27.47 7.17
C PRO A 172 -12.86 27.61 5.64
N VAL A 173 -11.80 27.04 5.06
CA VAL A 173 -11.54 27.10 3.61
C VAL A 173 -11.76 25.76 2.90
N PHE A 174 -11.91 24.67 3.65
CA PHE A 174 -12.08 23.33 3.10
C PHE A 174 -13.52 22.83 3.18
N ASN A 175 -13.85 21.90 2.29
CA ASN A 175 -15.06 21.09 2.36
C ASN A 175 -14.70 19.65 2.77
N GLU A 176 -14.86 19.33 4.05
CA GLU A 176 -14.57 17.99 4.62
C GLU A 176 -15.35 16.84 3.98
N LYS A 177 -16.42 17.13 3.24
CA LYS A 177 -17.25 16.09 2.59
C LYS A 177 -16.67 15.63 1.26
N ILE A 178 -15.69 16.35 0.69
CA ILE A 178 -15.14 16.09 -0.65
C ILE A 178 -13.63 15.93 -0.57
N GLY A 179 -13.12 14.76 -0.96
CA GLY A 179 -11.69 14.51 -1.13
C GLY A 179 -11.25 14.68 -2.60
N THR A 180 -10.19 15.43 -2.85
CA THR A 180 -9.50 15.41 -4.15
C THR A 180 -8.64 14.16 -4.22
N LEU A 181 -9.07 13.19 -5.03
CA LEU A 181 -8.37 11.92 -5.21
C LEU A 181 -7.11 12.11 -6.05
N MET A 182 -7.18 12.85 -7.16
CA MET A 182 -6.01 13.18 -7.98
C MET A 182 -6.25 14.49 -8.71
N ASP A 183 -5.36 15.45 -8.53
CA ASP A 183 -5.27 16.65 -9.36
C ASP A 183 -4.03 16.59 -10.23
N PHE A 184 -4.19 16.43 -11.55
CA PHE A 184 -3.14 16.38 -12.56
C PHE A 184 -2.94 17.72 -13.30
N ARG A 185 -3.48 18.83 -12.78
CA ARG A 185 -3.27 20.17 -13.38
C ARG A 185 -1.83 20.69 -13.17
N LEU A 186 -1.06 20.05 -12.30
CA LEU A 186 0.33 20.37 -12.01
C LEU A 186 1.26 20.09 -13.19
N GLU A 187 2.45 20.68 -13.14
CA GLU A 187 3.55 20.37 -14.05
C GLU A 187 3.94 18.89 -13.97
N GLN A 188 4.32 18.32 -15.11
CA GLN A 188 4.61 16.88 -15.25
C GLN A 188 6.10 16.60 -15.54
N GLN A 189 6.98 17.56 -15.24
CA GLN A 189 8.39 17.50 -15.61
C GLN A 189 9.15 16.34 -14.95
N HIS A 190 8.71 15.90 -13.77
CA HIS A 190 9.34 14.81 -13.02
C HIS A 190 8.69 13.44 -13.24
N GLY A 191 7.69 13.35 -14.12
CA GLY A 191 6.89 12.15 -14.33
C GLY A 191 5.41 12.40 -14.07
N ALA A 192 4.64 11.32 -13.93
CA ALA A 192 3.21 11.42 -13.67
C ALA A 192 3.00 11.99 -12.27
N THR A 193 2.57 13.25 -12.19
CA THR A 193 2.58 14.04 -10.96
C THR A 193 1.18 14.53 -10.67
N PHE A 194 0.74 14.42 -9.42
CA PHE A 194 -0.57 14.86 -9.00
C PHE A 194 -0.60 15.24 -7.52
N MET A 195 -1.62 16.02 -7.14
CA MET A 195 -1.86 16.40 -5.74
C MET A 195 -3.09 15.68 -5.19
N TYR A 196 -2.99 15.17 -3.96
CA TYR A 196 -4.15 14.87 -3.13
C TYR A 196 -4.49 16.09 -2.27
N VAL A 197 -5.79 16.33 -2.09
CA VAL A 197 -6.30 17.28 -1.08
C VAL A 197 -7.40 16.56 -0.32
N LEU A 198 -7.13 16.20 0.93
CA LEU A 198 -7.99 15.34 1.74
C LEU A 198 -8.36 16.07 3.02
N PRO A 199 -9.43 16.89 3.01
CA PRO A 199 -9.84 17.64 4.18
C PRO A 199 -10.52 16.76 5.23
N THR A 200 -10.09 16.89 6.47
CA THR A 200 -10.63 16.18 7.65
C THR A 200 -11.53 17.06 8.49
N SER A 201 -11.49 18.38 8.27
CA SER A 201 -12.45 19.35 8.79
C SER A 201 -12.59 20.52 7.81
N SER A 202 -13.38 21.54 8.14
CA SER A 202 -13.42 22.79 7.38
C SER A 202 -12.11 23.60 7.42
N THR A 203 -11.23 23.32 8.38
CA THR A 203 -9.96 24.05 8.61
C THR A 203 -8.72 23.18 8.50
N GLU A 204 -8.85 21.85 8.45
CA GLU A 204 -7.73 20.92 8.40
C GLU A 204 -7.78 20.04 7.14
N ALA A 205 -6.63 19.86 6.49
CA ALA A 205 -6.49 18.95 5.36
C ALA A 205 -5.07 18.37 5.25
N LEU A 206 -5.00 17.13 4.75
CA LEU A 206 -3.78 16.59 4.17
C LEU A 206 -3.66 17.06 2.72
N ILE A 207 -2.54 17.68 2.38
CA ILE A 207 -2.17 18.07 1.02
C ILE A 207 -0.90 17.30 0.66
N GLU A 208 -0.99 16.40 -0.31
CA GLU A 208 0.08 15.44 -0.62
C GLU A 208 0.49 15.51 -2.09
N PHE A 209 1.76 15.87 -2.31
CA PHE A 209 2.38 15.94 -3.62
C PHE A 209 2.97 14.58 -3.96
N THR A 210 2.41 13.93 -4.98
CA THR A 210 2.66 12.53 -5.31
C THR A 210 3.04 12.38 -6.77
N LEU A 211 4.05 11.55 -7.05
CA LEU A 211 4.46 11.30 -8.43
C LEU A 211 5.07 9.92 -8.65
N PHE A 212 5.06 9.51 -9.93
CA PHE A 212 5.71 8.29 -10.41
C PHE A 212 6.95 8.64 -11.22
N SER A 213 8.12 8.22 -10.75
CA SER A 213 9.41 8.47 -11.42
C SER A 213 10.44 7.38 -11.11
N GLU A 214 11.58 7.42 -11.79
CA GLU A 214 12.68 6.45 -11.61
C GLU A 214 13.47 6.66 -10.31
N SER A 215 13.44 7.89 -9.77
CA SER A 215 14.12 8.30 -8.53
C SER A 215 13.30 9.34 -7.77
N THR A 216 13.52 9.44 -6.46
CA THR A 216 12.96 10.52 -5.63
C THR A 216 13.52 11.89 -6.04
N LEU A 217 12.87 12.96 -5.57
CA LEU A 217 13.35 14.33 -5.73
C LEU A 217 14.17 14.77 -4.51
N ASP A 218 14.84 15.91 -4.61
CA ASP A 218 15.35 16.59 -3.43
C ASP A 218 14.20 17.17 -2.59
N ARG A 219 14.46 17.37 -1.30
CA ARG A 219 13.44 17.81 -0.34
C ARG A 219 12.84 19.18 -0.67
N GLU A 220 13.62 20.08 -1.26
CA GLU A 220 13.18 21.44 -1.55
C GLU A 220 12.21 21.48 -2.73
N THR A 221 12.38 20.60 -3.71
CA THR A 221 11.41 20.45 -4.80
C THR A 221 10.03 20.05 -4.29
N TYR A 222 9.91 19.12 -3.33
CA TYR A 222 8.62 18.80 -2.70
C TYR A 222 8.04 19.99 -1.93
N ASN A 223 8.87 20.66 -1.11
CA ASN A 223 8.44 21.80 -0.31
C ASN A 223 7.93 22.95 -1.20
N PHE A 224 8.61 23.20 -2.32
CA PHE A 224 8.22 24.22 -3.30
C PHE A 224 6.88 23.87 -3.94
N ALA A 225 6.74 22.65 -4.47
CA ALA A 225 5.49 22.22 -5.11
C ALA A 225 4.28 22.30 -4.17
N LEU A 226 4.44 21.93 -2.90
CA LEU A 226 3.38 22.04 -1.90
C LEU A 226 3.02 23.51 -1.62
N LYS A 227 4.01 24.38 -1.38
CA LYS A 227 3.74 25.82 -1.14
C LYS A 227 3.06 26.49 -2.34
N ASP A 228 3.57 26.21 -3.53
CA ASP A 228 3.03 26.76 -4.77
C ASP A 228 1.57 26.33 -4.95
N TYR A 229 1.28 25.04 -4.86
CA TYR A 229 -0.09 24.53 -4.96
C TYR A 229 -1.04 25.10 -3.88
N ILE A 230 -0.60 25.16 -2.62
CA ILE A 230 -1.41 25.70 -1.52
C ILE A 230 -1.75 27.17 -1.76
N SER A 231 -0.79 27.96 -2.24
CA SER A 231 -0.97 29.40 -2.46
C SER A 231 -1.71 29.72 -3.76
N MET A 232 -1.33 29.09 -4.88
CA MET A 232 -1.82 29.41 -6.21
C MET A 232 -3.11 28.67 -6.57
N GLU A 233 -3.21 27.38 -6.25
CA GLU A 233 -4.37 26.56 -6.62
C GLU A 233 -5.46 26.54 -5.54
N LEU A 234 -5.07 26.52 -4.26
CA LEU A 234 -6.04 26.57 -3.15
C LEU A 234 -6.31 27.98 -2.64
N GLY A 235 -5.49 28.98 -3.01
CA GLY A 235 -5.67 30.36 -2.57
C GLY A 235 -5.41 30.59 -1.07
N ILE A 236 -4.74 29.65 -0.39
CA ILE A 236 -4.51 29.69 1.06
C ILE A 236 -3.19 30.41 1.33
N LYS A 237 -3.27 31.58 1.99
CA LYS A 237 -2.11 32.43 2.27
C LYS A 237 -1.43 32.11 3.60
N GLU A 238 -2.22 31.76 4.61
CA GLU A 238 -1.76 31.52 5.97
C GLU A 238 -2.28 30.18 6.47
N TYR A 239 -1.37 29.37 7.01
CA TYR A 239 -1.67 28.06 7.56
C TYR A 239 -0.53 27.61 8.50
N ARG A 240 -0.86 26.73 9.43
CA ARG A 240 0.10 26.02 10.28
C ARG A 240 0.28 24.61 9.77
N ILE A 241 1.52 24.16 9.58
CA ILE A 241 1.82 22.76 9.30
C ILE A 241 1.81 21.99 10.62
N LYS A 242 0.87 21.08 10.79
CA LYS A 242 0.72 20.22 11.98
C LYS A 242 1.65 19.04 11.94
N HIS A 243 1.77 18.44 10.76
CA HIS A 243 2.54 17.22 10.55
C HIS A 243 3.00 17.14 9.09
N LYS A 244 4.14 16.46 8.87
CA LYS A 244 4.69 16.18 7.55
C LYS A 244 5.00 14.70 7.43
N GLU A 245 4.58 14.10 6.33
CA GLU A 245 4.89 12.73 5.99
C GLU A 245 5.66 12.64 4.67
N LEU A 246 6.49 11.62 4.54
CA LEU A 246 7.25 11.30 3.32
C LEU A 246 7.21 9.80 3.12
N GLY A 247 6.87 9.36 1.91
CA GLY A 247 6.82 7.95 1.58
C GLY A 247 7.39 7.63 0.22
N VAL A 248 7.92 6.42 0.10
CA VAL A 248 8.39 5.84 -1.16
C VAL A 248 7.86 4.41 -1.24
N ILE A 249 7.14 4.12 -2.30
CA ILE A 249 6.49 2.84 -2.56
C ILE A 249 6.99 2.33 -3.92
N PRO A 250 7.68 1.17 -3.96
CA PRO A 250 8.14 0.61 -5.22
C PRO A 250 6.96 0.06 -6.04
N MET A 251 6.89 0.48 -7.29
CA MET A 251 6.00 -0.04 -8.34
C MET A 251 6.83 -0.89 -9.29
N SER A 252 6.88 -2.21 -9.05
CA SER A 252 7.84 -3.09 -9.72
C SER A 252 7.20 -4.18 -10.58
N LEU A 253 7.84 -4.48 -11.71
CA LEU A 253 7.59 -5.67 -12.53
C LEU A 253 8.28 -6.94 -11.97
N ALA A 254 9.12 -6.78 -10.94
CA ALA A 254 9.80 -7.88 -10.28
C ALA A 254 8.79 -8.87 -9.66
N GLN A 255 9.19 -10.13 -9.57
CA GLN A 255 8.38 -11.17 -8.94
C GLN A 255 8.76 -11.27 -7.47
N PHE A 256 7.84 -10.85 -6.60
CA PHE A 256 7.99 -10.98 -5.16
C PHE A 256 7.70 -12.43 -4.74
N PRO A 257 8.67 -13.13 -4.13
CA PRO A 257 8.47 -14.51 -3.72
C PRO A 257 7.63 -14.57 -2.44
N LYS A 258 6.76 -15.57 -2.34
CA LYS A 258 5.89 -15.76 -1.16
C LYS A 258 6.61 -16.33 0.04
N THR A 259 7.72 -17.03 -0.20
CA THR A 259 8.64 -17.54 0.81
C THR A 259 10.05 -17.19 0.43
N ILE A 260 10.98 -17.23 1.38
CA ILE A 260 12.40 -17.12 1.02
C ILE A 260 12.85 -18.40 0.31
N LYS A 261 13.97 -18.33 -0.42
CA LYS A 261 14.51 -19.48 -1.13
C LYS A 261 14.79 -20.63 -0.17
N ASN A 262 14.39 -21.85 -0.55
CA ASN A 262 14.57 -23.08 0.21
C ASN A 262 13.90 -23.10 1.60
N SER A 263 12.82 -22.35 1.79
CA SER A 263 12.01 -22.42 3.02
C SER A 263 10.52 -22.47 2.72
N GLU A 264 9.79 -23.28 3.49
CA GLU A 264 8.33 -23.29 3.55
C GLU A 264 7.79 -22.66 4.84
N ARG A 265 8.68 -22.31 5.77
CA ARG A 265 8.35 -21.76 7.09
C ARG A 265 8.55 -20.26 7.23
N ILE A 266 9.20 -19.63 6.26
CA ILE A 266 9.40 -18.18 6.25
C ILE A 266 8.56 -17.58 5.13
N VAL A 267 7.45 -16.95 5.51
CA VAL A 267 6.43 -16.42 4.61
C VAL A 267 6.57 -14.90 4.51
N ASN A 268 6.73 -14.39 3.30
CA ASN A 268 6.76 -12.96 3.04
C ASN A 268 5.33 -12.38 3.05
N ILE A 269 5.15 -11.29 3.79
CA ILE A 269 3.90 -10.53 3.89
C ILE A 269 4.16 -9.05 3.56
N GLY A 270 3.11 -8.27 3.34
CA GLY A 270 3.29 -6.85 2.99
C GLY A 270 3.98 -6.67 1.64
N THR A 271 4.79 -5.61 1.54
CA THR A 271 5.57 -5.32 0.32
C THR A 271 6.55 -6.45 -0.01
N ALA A 272 7.17 -7.10 0.99
CA ALA A 272 8.04 -8.25 0.79
C ALA A 272 7.34 -9.41 0.07
N GLY A 273 6.05 -9.61 0.37
CA GLY A 273 5.21 -10.63 -0.27
C GLY A 273 4.52 -10.17 -1.56
N GLY A 274 4.78 -8.95 -2.03
CA GLY A 274 4.13 -8.40 -3.23
C GLY A 274 2.68 -7.94 -3.01
N PHE A 275 2.28 -7.63 -1.78
CA PHE A 275 0.94 -7.11 -1.45
C PHE A 275 0.86 -5.58 -1.49
N THR A 276 1.71 -4.97 -2.31
CA THR A 276 1.64 -3.59 -2.77
C THR A 276 1.24 -3.61 -4.24
N LYS A 277 0.18 -2.89 -4.61
CA LYS A 277 -0.30 -2.87 -5.99
C LYS A 277 0.73 -2.23 -6.91
N ALA A 278 1.30 -3.02 -7.82
CA ALA A 278 2.42 -2.59 -8.66
C ALA A 278 2.11 -1.41 -9.59
N SER A 279 0.85 -1.08 -9.82
CA SER A 279 0.43 0.00 -10.71
C SER A 279 0.10 1.34 -10.02
N THR A 280 -0.13 1.33 -8.70
CA THR A 280 -0.70 2.48 -7.96
C THR A 280 -0.27 2.58 -6.49
N GLY A 281 0.62 1.70 -6.02
CA GLY A 281 1.16 1.74 -4.66
C GLY A 281 0.18 1.38 -3.53
N TYR A 282 -1.12 1.21 -3.80
CA TYR A 282 -2.10 0.85 -2.79
C TYR A 282 -1.74 -0.47 -2.10
N THR A 283 -1.62 -0.41 -0.77
CA THR A 283 -1.07 -1.50 0.05
C THR A 283 -2.03 -1.93 1.17
N PHE A 284 -2.71 -0.98 1.84
CA PHE A 284 -3.53 -1.26 3.04
C PHE A 284 -4.51 -2.43 2.85
N GLN A 285 -5.45 -2.32 1.92
CA GLN A 285 -6.47 -3.35 1.70
C GLN A 285 -5.90 -4.67 1.19
N PHE A 286 -4.83 -4.64 0.38
CA PHE A 286 -4.16 -5.85 -0.10
C PHE A 286 -3.50 -6.63 1.03
N VAL A 287 -2.86 -5.91 1.96
CA VAL A 287 -2.32 -6.49 3.18
C VAL A 287 -3.45 -7.06 4.04
N GLN A 288 -4.54 -6.32 4.26
CA GLN A 288 -5.65 -6.81 5.07
C GLN A 288 -6.27 -8.10 4.51
N LYS A 289 -6.52 -8.14 3.20
CA LYS A 289 -7.05 -9.32 2.52
C LYS A 289 -6.09 -10.51 2.64
N HIS A 290 -4.79 -10.30 2.40
CA HIS A 290 -3.80 -11.37 2.47
C HIS A 290 -3.63 -11.92 3.88
N VAL A 291 -3.50 -11.05 4.87
CA VAL A 291 -3.35 -11.46 6.26
C VAL A 291 -4.59 -12.21 6.74
N SER A 292 -5.79 -11.80 6.35
CA SER A 292 -7.01 -12.56 6.65
C SER A 292 -6.93 -13.99 6.11
N GLN A 293 -6.43 -14.18 4.87
CA GLN A 293 -6.26 -15.50 4.28
C GLN A 293 -5.19 -16.33 4.99
N ILE A 294 -4.10 -15.72 5.47
CA ILE A 294 -3.10 -16.40 6.30
C ILE A 294 -3.76 -16.93 7.58
N VAL A 295 -4.50 -16.07 8.28
CA VAL A 295 -5.18 -16.43 9.54
C VAL A 295 -6.19 -17.54 9.30
N ASP A 296 -7.01 -17.48 8.25
CA ASP A 296 -7.96 -18.54 7.90
C ASP A 296 -7.27 -19.90 7.68
N ARG A 297 -6.07 -19.91 7.07
CA ARG A 297 -5.29 -21.14 6.87
C ARG A 297 -4.71 -21.67 8.18
N LEU A 298 -4.17 -20.78 9.03
CA LEU A 298 -3.64 -21.15 10.33
C LEU A 298 -4.71 -21.76 11.24
N LYS A 299 -5.94 -21.22 11.23
CA LYS A 299 -7.09 -21.78 11.97
C LYS A 299 -7.40 -23.23 11.58
N LEU A 300 -7.21 -23.54 10.30
CA LEU A 300 -7.39 -24.88 9.74
C LEU A 300 -6.14 -25.77 9.88
N GLN A 301 -5.11 -25.29 10.59
CA GLN A 301 -3.80 -25.96 10.74
C GLN A 301 -3.13 -26.26 9.38
N LEU A 302 -3.42 -25.45 8.36
CA LEU A 302 -2.80 -25.53 7.05
C LEU A 302 -1.55 -24.64 6.99
N PRO A 303 -0.57 -24.94 6.11
CA PRO A 303 0.56 -24.04 5.88
C PRO A 303 0.08 -22.63 5.53
N PRO A 304 0.63 -21.56 6.14
CA PRO A 304 0.13 -20.19 5.99
C PRO A 304 0.34 -19.59 4.59
N ILE A 305 1.05 -20.28 3.69
CA ILE A 305 1.29 -19.82 2.32
C ILE A 305 -0.03 -19.76 1.55
N VAL A 306 -0.39 -18.57 1.07
CA VAL A 306 -1.60 -18.34 0.25
C VAL A 306 -1.28 -18.52 -1.22
N ASN A 307 -1.92 -19.48 -1.89
CA ASN A 307 -1.73 -19.73 -3.32
C ASN A 307 -2.43 -18.70 -4.21
N ASP A 308 -1.87 -18.45 -5.41
CA ASP A 308 -2.46 -17.50 -6.35
C ASP A 308 -3.70 -18.08 -7.03
N SER A 309 -4.82 -17.37 -6.89
CA SER A 309 -6.02 -17.65 -7.68
C SER A 309 -5.83 -17.21 -9.14
N TRP A 310 -6.68 -17.71 -10.02
CA TRP A 310 -6.72 -17.21 -11.40
C TRP A 310 -7.00 -15.69 -11.44
N LYS A 311 -7.90 -15.22 -10.56
CA LYS A 311 -8.23 -13.80 -10.41
C LYS A 311 -6.99 -12.98 -10.05
N SER A 312 -6.19 -13.39 -9.05
CA SER A 312 -4.96 -12.66 -8.67
C SER A 312 -3.94 -12.63 -9.81
N LYS A 313 -3.75 -13.74 -10.54
CA LYS A 313 -2.85 -13.79 -11.71
C LYS A 313 -3.28 -12.84 -12.83
N LYS A 314 -4.59 -12.71 -13.06
CA LYS A 314 -5.15 -11.79 -14.07
C LYS A 314 -4.91 -10.33 -13.69
N TYR A 315 -5.19 -9.95 -12.44
CA TYR A 315 -4.95 -8.57 -11.99
C TYR A 315 -3.46 -8.22 -11.91
N ALA A 316 -2.60 -9.16 -11.51
CA ALA A 316 -1.15 -8.98 -11.59
C ALA A 316 -0.68 -8.74 -13.03
N TRP A 317 -1.33 -9.35 -14.03
CA TRP A 317 -1.04 -9.05 -15.42
C TRP A 317 -1.49 -7.64 -15.81
N TYR A 318 -2.69 -7.21 -15.42
CA TYR A 318 -3.14 -5.83 -15.66
C TYR A 318 -2.20 -4.79 -15.04
N ASP A 319 -1.77 -5.01 -13.80
CA ASP A 319 -0.86 -4.11 -13.09
C ASP A 319 0.49 -4.03 -13.79
N ARG A 320 1.03 -5.19 -14.22
CA ARG A 320 2.27 -5.23 -15.02
C ARG A 320 2.13 -4.52 -16.35
N THR A 321 0.99 -4.64 -17.05
CA THR A 321 0.75 -3.93 -18.31
C THR A 321 0.74 -2.42 -18.11
N LEU A 322 0.02 -1.92 -17.10
CA LEU A 322 0.00 -0.47 -16.82
C LEU A 322 1.39 0.05 -16.46
N LEU A 323 2.11 -0.64 -15.56
CA LEU A 323 3.46 -0.25 -15.17
C LEU A 323 4.44 -0.28 -16.35
N ASP A 324 4.36 -1.30 -17.20
CA ASP A 324 5.19 -1.44 -18.38
C ASP A 324 4.93 -0.35 -19.44
N VAL A 325 3.69 0.13 -19.56
CA VAL A 325 3.35 1.33 -20.37
C VAL A 325 3.98 2.58 -19.76
N LEU A 326 3.89 2.78 -18.44
CA LEU A 326 4.50 3.92 -17.75
C LEU A 326 6.03 3.94 -17.91
N LEU A 327 6.67 2.78 -17.69
CA LEU A 327 8.12 2.59 -17.88
C LEU A 327 8.56 2.88 -19.33
N SER A 328 7.70 2.58 -20.32
CA SER A 328 8.02 2.82 -21.72
C SER A 328 8.04 4.31 -22.11
N LYS A 329 7.47 5.20 -21.29
CA LYS A 329 7.28 6.64 -21.55
C LYS A 329 6.58 6.98 -22.88
N LYS A 330 6.01 5.99 -23.58
CA LYS A 330 5.28 6.19 -24.85
C LYS A 330 3.97 6.95 -24.67
N VAL A 331 3.41 6.91 -23.47
CA VAL A 331 2.23 7.67 -23.05
C VAL A 331 2.52 8.23 -21.67
N THR A 332 2.23 9.51 -21.45
CA THR A 332 2.39 10.12 -20.12
C THR A 332 1.35 9.55 -19.15
N GLY A 333 1.73 9.40 -17.87
CA GLY A 333 0.77 8.93 -16.85
C GLY A 333 -0.45 9.84 -16.77
N LYS A 334 -0.27 11.17 -16.83
CA LYS A 334 -1.37 12.15 -16.94
C LYS A 334 -2.38 11.78 -18.03
N ALA A 335 -1.93 11.49 -19.25
CA ALA A 335 -2.84 11.12 -20.35
C ALA A 335 -3.59 9.80 -20.08
N ILE A 336 -2.94 8.84 -19.42
CA ILE A 336 -3.57 7.57 -19.03
C ILE A 336 -4.69 7.82 -18.01
N PHE A 337 -4.38 8.51 -16.91
CA PHE A 337 -5.36 8.79 -15.85
C PHE A 337 -6.47 9.72 -16.32
N GLU A 338 -6.16 10.76 -17.09
CA GLU A 338 -7.16 11.63 -17.71
C GLU A 338 -8.15 10.84 -18.57
N SER A 339 -7.66 9.97 -19.45
CA SER A 339 -8.53 9.15 -20.31
C SER A 339 -9.36 8.15 -19.51
N LEU A 340 -8.78 7.57 -18.45
CA LEU A 340 -9.45 6.63 -17.55
C LEU A 340 -10.62 7.31 -16.83
N PHE A 341 -10.37 8.47 -16.19
CA PHE A 341 -11.40 9.22 -15.47
C PHE A 341 -12.39 9.92 -16.41
N ARG A 342 -12.01 10.28 -17.64
CA ARG A 342 -12.94 10.83 -18.65
C ARG A 342 -14.02 9.81 -19.02
N LYS A 343 -13.64 8.57 -19.29
CA LYS A 343 -14.53 7.56 -19.91
C LYS A 343 -15.16 6.58 -18.91
N ASN A 344 -14.71 6.54 -17.66
CA ASN A 344 -15.25 5.63 -16.64
C ASN A 344 -15.82 6.39 -15.45
N SER A 345 -16.78 5.75 -14.77
CA SER A 345 -17.18 6.19 -13.44
C SER A 345 -16.08 5.79 -12.45
N PRO A 346 -15.74 6.65 -11.48
CA PRO A 346 -14.67 6.34 -10.54
C PRO A 346 -14.91 5.10 -9.68
N GLU A 347 -16.14 4.74 -9.36
CA GLU A 347 -16.40 3.45 -8.68
C GLU A 347 -15.94 2.23 -9.51
N LYS A 348 -15.95 2.31 -10.85
CA LYS A 348 -15.39 1.25 -11.71
C LYS A 348 -13.87 1.26 -11.66
N ILE A 349 -13.28 2.44 -11.59
CA ILE A 349 -11.82 2.59 -11.42
C ILE A 349 -11.42 2.01 -10.07
N LEU A 350 -12.09 2.40 -8.98
CA LEU A 350 -11.85 1.88 -7.63
C LEU A 350 -12.11 0.37 -7.55
N SER A 351 -13.16 -0.17 -8.18
CA SER A 351 -13.39 -1.62 -8.22
C SER A 351 -12.28 -2.36 -8.96
N PHE A 352 -11.80 -1.82 -10.08
CA PHE A 352 -10.66 -2.39 -10.80
C PHE A 352 -9.37 -2.30 -9.99
N LEU A 353 -9.14 -1.18 -9.31
CA LEU A 353 -7.96 -0.99 -8.47
C LEU A 353 -7.99 -1.94 -7.26
N ASP A 354 -9.16 -2.30 -6.73
CA ASP A 354 -9.35 -3.25 -5.63
C ASP A 354 -9.33 -4.73 -6.05
N ASN A 355 -9.07 -4.99 -7.33
CA ASN A 355 -9.19 -6.30 -7.94
C ASN A 355 -10.60 -6.91 -7.78
N ASP A 356 -11.65 -6.10 -7.84
CA ASP A 356 -13.05 -6.51 -7.63
C ASP A 356 -14.01 -6.09 -8.76
N SER A 357 -13.47 -5.70 -9.91
CA SER A 357 -14.26 -5.44 -11.11
C SER A 357 -14.74 -6.72 -11.80
N ASN A 358 -15.87 -6.62 -12.52
CA ASN A 358 -16.36 -7.68 -13.39
C ASN A 358 -15.82 -7.56 -14.83
N PHE A 359 -16.01 -8.58 -15.65
CA PHE A 359 -15.48 -8.63 -17.01
C PHE A 359 -15.93 -7.44 -17.90
N TRP A 360 -17.17 -6.97 -17.76
CA TRP A 360 -17.69 -5.83 -18.52
C TRP A 360 -17.06 -4.51 -18.09
N GLU A 361 -16.80 -4.34 -16.79
CA GLU A 361 -16.08 -3.19 -16.26
C GLU A 361 -14.62 -3.19 -16.73
N GLU A 362 -13.95 -4.35 -16.69
CA GLU A 362 -12.59 -4.54 -17.21
C GLU A 362 -12.50 -4.20 -18.70
N PHE A 363 -13.48 -4.64 -19.50
CA PHE A 363 -13.56 -4.32 -20.93
C PHE A 363 -13.69 -2.80 -21.18
N LYS A 364 -14.54 -2.12 -20.41
CA LYS A 364 -14.72 -0.66 -20.51
C LYS A 364 -13.45 0.10 -20.12
N ILE A 365 -12.79 -0.33 -19.05
CA ILE A 365 -11.51 0.25 -18.60
C ILE A 365 -10.44 0.06 -19.67
N ARG A 366 -10.29 -1.14 -20.20
CA ARG A 366 -9.32 -1.41 -21.28
C ARG A 366 -9.55 -0.55 -22.51
N ASN A 367 -10.80 -0.36 -22.92
CA ASN A 367 -11.13 0.47 -24.09
C ASN A 367 -11.07 1.99 -23.80
N SER A 368 -10.84 2.36 -22.54
CA SER A 368 -10.72 3.76 -22.17
C SER A 368 -9.32 4.32 -22.32
N VAL A 369 -8.28 3.48 -22.21
CA VAL A 369 -6.86 3.89 -22.28
C VAL A 369 -6.32 3.81 -23.72
N PRO A 370 -5.16 4.40 -24.04
CA PRO A 370 -4.56 4.30 -25.37
C PRO A 370 -4.33 2.85 -25.80
N LEU A 371 -5.11 2.37 -26.77
CA LEU A 371 -5.23 0.95 -27.06
C LEU A 371 -3.91 0.31 -27.53
N LEU A 372 -3.20 0.94 -28.47
CA LEU A 372 -1.99 0.37 -29.07
C LEU A 372 -0.87 0.14 -28.02
N PRO A 373 -0.46 1.13 -27.21
CA PRO A 373 0.54 0.91 -26.16
C PRO A 373 0.18 -0.20 -25.17
N PHE A 374 -1.09 -0.24 -24.72
CA PHE A 374 -1.57 -1.25 -23.79
C PHE A 374 -1.65 -2.65 -24.41
N MET A 375 -2.01 -2.77 -25.69
CA MET A 375 -2.02 -4.07 -26.39
C MET A 375 -0.62 -4.66 -26.54
N PHE A 376 0.36 -3.87 -27.02
CA PHE A 376 1.74 -4.33 -27.17
C PHE A 376 2.36 -4.73 -25.82
N SER A 377 2.13 -3.90 -24.80
CA SER A 377 2.58 -4.19 -23.43
C SER A 377 1.89 -5.44 -22.86
N GLY A 378 0.58 -5.57 -23.04
CA GLY A 378 -0.20 -6.73 -22.60
C GLY A 378 0.33 -8.04 -23.17
N ILE A 379 0.57 -8.09 -24.48
CA ILE A 379 1.18 -9.22 -25.18
C ILE A 379 2.56 -9.53 -24.60
N ARG A 380 3.44 -8.52 -24.48
CA ARG A 380 4.78 -8.68 -23.91
C ARG A 380 4.75 -9.29 -22.50
N GLN A 381 3.86 -8.81 -21.64
CA GLN A 381 3.74 -9.28 -20.26
C GLN A 381 3.10 -10.67 -20.13
N LEU A 382 2.35 -11.15 -21.13
CA LEU A 382 1.90 -12.55 -21.20
C LEU A 382 3.06 -13.50 -21.51
N PHE A 383 3.94 -13.13 -22.44
CA PHE A 383 5.02 -14.01 -22.92
C PHE A 383 6.31 -13.96 -22.09
N LEU A 384 6.57 -12.87 -21.36
CA LEU A 384 7.74 -12.76 -20.46
C LEU A 384 7.73 -13.80 -19.33
N LYS A 385 6.56 -14.34 -18.95
CA LYS A 385 6.45 -15.41 -17.93
C LYS A 385 7.11 -16.74 -18.32
N LYS A 386 7.46 -16.94 -19.60
CA LYS A 386 8.03 -18.22 -20.08
C LYS A 386 9.57 -18.29 -20.04
N LYS A 387 10.29 -17.19 -19.83
CA LYS A 387 11.76 -17.15 -19.94
C LYS A 387 12.54 -17.22 -18.62
N THR A 388 11.88 -17.34 -17.47
CA THR A 388 12.53 -17.34 -16.14
C THR A 388 12.39 -18.68 -15.40
N LYS A 389 12.22 -19.77 -16.14
CA LYS A 389 12.40 -21.14 -15.63
C LYS A 389 13.49 -21.80 -16.46
N ASP A 390 14.73 -21.44 -16.17
CA ASP A 390 15.92 -22.24 -16.50
C ASP A 390 16.86 -22.19 -15.29
#